data_AF-A0A972ZXV7-F1
#
_entry.id   AF-A0A972ZXV7-F1
#
_cell.length_a   1.000
_cell.length_b   1.000
_cell.length_c   1.000
_cell.angle_alpha   90.00
_cell.angle_beta   90.00
_cell.angle_gamma   90.00
#
_symmetry.space_group_name_H-M   'P 1'
#
loop_
_entity.id
_entity.type
_entity.pdbx_description
1 polymer ?
#
loop_
_entity_poly.entity_id
_entity_poly.type
_entity_poly.pdbx_seq_one_letter_code
_entity_poly.pdbx_strand_id
1 'polypeptide(L)'
;MSQPAGPEIDRLIQLLAKLPGLGPRSARRAALQLIKDRRRLMVPLADALRAASESVVTCTRCGNVDTSDPCHICRDERRDGTIICLVEDIADLWALERARAFKGRYHVLGGV
;
A
#
# COMPACT_ATOMS: atom_id res chain seq x y z
N MET A 1 -0.51 24.93 -26.19
CA MET A 1 -0.83 24.60 -24.79
C MET A 1 0.48 24.63 -24.01
N SER A 2 0.77 25.71 -23.28
CA SER A 2 2.04 25.84 -22.55
C SER A 2 2.11 24.84 -21.41
N GLN A 3 2.88 23.77 -21.59
CA GLN A 3 3.34 22.94 -20.47
C GLN A 3 4.54 23.66 -19.83
N PRO A 4 4.43 24.08 -18.56
CA PRO A 4 5.52 24.78 -17.87
C PRO A 4 6.67 23.86 -17.42
N ALA A 5 6.61 22.56 -17.72
CA ALA A 5 7.56 21.55 -17.27
C ALA A 5 7.87 20.52 -18.37
N GLY A 6 9.03 19.86 -18.28
CA GLY A 6 9.42 18.78 -19.20
C GLY A 6 8.49 17.56 -19.12
N PRO A 7 8.44 16.72 -20.17
CA PRO A 7 7.48 15.64 -20.30
C PRO A 7 7.52 14.62 -19.14
N GLU A 8 8.69 14.41 -18.54
CA GLU A 8 8.88 13.51 -17.39
C GLU A 8 8.22 14.03 -16.12
N ILE A 9 8.27 15.35 -15.90
CA ILE A 9 7.65 15.99 -14.72
C ILE A 9 6.13 15.92 -14.84
N ASP A 10 5.59 16.18 -16.02
CA ASP A 10 4.16 16.09 -16.26
C ASP A 10 3.64 14.65 -16.09
N ARG A 11 4.40 13.65 -16.55
CA ARG A 11 4.07 12.24 -16.30
C ARG A 11 4.04 11.92 -14.80
N LEU A 12 5.01 12.41 -14.02
CA LEU A 12 5.01 12.24 -12.56
C LEU A 12 3.76 12.87 -11.92
N ILE A 13 3.41 14.09 -12.30
CA ILE A 13 2.22 14.79 -11.79
C ILE A 13 0.95 14.02 -12.11
N GLN A 14 0.81 13.52 -13.34
CA GLN A 14 -0.35 12.74 -13.76
C GLN A 14 -0.49 11.44 -12.98
N LEU A 15 0.61 10.73 -12.71
CA LEU A 15 0.58 9.51 -11.90
C LEU A 15 0.21 9.81 -10.44
N LEU A 16 0.81 10.85 -9.84
CA LEU A 16 0.47 11.27 -8.48
C LEU A 16 -1.00 11.70 -8.35
N ALA A 17 -1.57 12.31 -9.39
CA ALA A 17 -2.96 12.74 -9.42
C ALA A 17 -3.98 11.60 -9.46
N LYS A 18 -3.53 10.36 -9.73
CA LYS A 18 -4.38 9.15 -9.65
C LYS A 18 -4.48 8.58 -8.24
N LEU A 19 -3.66 9.05 -7.30
CA LEU A 19 -3.70 8.58 -5.92
C LEU A 19 -4.90 9.19 -5.18
N PRO A 20 -5.59 8.41 -4.32
CA PRO A 20 -6.69 8.94 -3.52
C PRO A 20 -6.22 10.12 -2.66
N GLY A 21 -6.97 11.22 -2.67
CA GLY A 21 -6.65 12.44 -1.93
C GLY A 21 -5.67 13.40 -2.63
N LEU A 22 -5.06 13.04 -3.76
CA LEU A 22 -4.18 13.92 -4.53
C LEU A 22 -4.86 14.42 -5.81
N GLY A 23 -5.55 15.55 -5.74
CA GLY A 23 -6.03 16.25 -6.95
C GLY A 23 -4.89 16.87 -7.77
N PRO A 24 -5.14 17.34 -9.02
CA PRO A 24 -4.09 17.85 -9.93
C PRO A 24 -3.20 18.96 -9.33
N ARG A 25 -3.79 19.86 -8.53
CA ARG A 25 -3.05 20.94 -7.84
C ARG A 25 -2.15 20.37 -6.74
N SER A 26 -2.67 19.45 -5.92
CA SER A 26 -1.92 18.82 -4.83
C SER A 26 -0.80 17.91 -5.37
N ALA A 27 -1.07 17.16 -6.44
CA ALA A 27 -0.09 16.31 -7.13
C ALA A 27 1.07 17.13 -7.71
N ARG A 28 0.80 18.28 -8.32
CA ARG A 28 1.85 19.21 -8.77
C ARG A 28 2.73 19.68 -7.62
N ARG A 29 2.12 20.08 -6.49
CA ARG A 29 2.88 20.50 -5.30
C ARG A 29 3.75 19.37 -4.75
N ALA A 30 3.22 18.15 -4.69
CA ALA A 30 3.97 16.97 -4.26
C ALA A 30 5.16 16.66 -5.20
N ALA A 31 4.94 16.68 -6.52
CA ALA A 31 5.99 16.47 -7.52
C ALA A 31 7.14 17.48 -7.36
N LEU A 32 6.82 18.77 -7.19
CA LEU A 32 7.83 19.81 -6.99
C LEU A 32 8.64 19.60 -5.71
N GLN A 33 8.00 19.15 -4.62
CA GLN A 33 8.72 18.81 -3.38
C GLN A 33 9.67 17.62 -3.58
N LEU A 34 9.22 16.58 -4.27
CA LEU A 34 10.06 15.41 -4.57
C LEU A 34 11.29 15.79 -5.42
N ILE A 35 11.10 16.66 -6.42
CA ILE A 35 12.20 17.14 -7.27
C ILE A 35 13.20 17.96 -6.45
N LYS A 36 12.72 18.81 -5.54
CA LYS A 36 13.56 19.60 -4.63
C LYS A 36 14.40 18.70 -3.72
N ASP A 37 13.82 17.61 -3.22
CA ASP A 37 14.46 16.66 -2.30
C ASP A 37 14.84 15.33 -2.98
N ARG A 38 15.38 15.39 -4.20
CA ARG A 38 15.58 14.21 -5.07
C ARG A 38 16.33 13.04 -4.39
N ARG A 39 17.49 13.31 -3.78
CA ARG A 39 18.35 12.26 -3.21
C ARG A 39 17.83 11.71 -1.88
N ARG A 40 17.18 12.55 -1.07
CA ARG A 40 16.74 12.20 0.29
C ARG A 40 15.34 11.58 0.33
N LEU A 41 14.49 11.92 -0.64
CA LEU A 41 13.09 11.49 -0.66
C LEU A 41 12.70 10.80 -1.96
N MET A 42 12.90 11.45 -3.12
CA MET A 42 12.37 10.91 -4.39
C MET A 42 12.98 9.57 -4.79
N VAL A 43 14.30 9.43 -4.73
CA VAL A 43 14.98 8.17 -5.08
C VAL A 43 14.61 7.04 -4.10
N PRO A 44 14.75 7.20 -2.76
CA PRO A 44 14.33 6.18 -1.82
C PRO A 44 12.85 5.79 -1.96
N LEU A 45 11.96 6.76 -2.22
CA LEU A 45 10.54 6.49 -2.45
C LEU A 45 10.32 5.66 -3.72
N ALA A 46 10.99 6.00 -4.82
CA ALA A 46 10.89 5.23 -6.06
C ALA A 46 11.38 3.79 -5.89
N ASP A 47 12.45 3.59 -5.11
CA ASP A 47 12.98 2.27 -4.80
C ASP A 47 12.03 1.48 -3.90
N ALA A 48 11.46 2.12 -2.88
CA ALA A 48 10.45 1.49 -2.01
C ALA A 48 9.18 1.10 -2.78
N LEU A 49 8.71 1.95 -3.70
CA LEU A 49 7.56 1.65 -4.56
C LEU A 49 7.85 0.44 -5.47
N ARG A 50 9.05 0.39 -6.07
CA ARG A 50 9.47 -0.73 -6.92
C ARG A 50 9.56 -2.03 -6.12
N ALA A 51 10.26 -2.00 -4.99
CA ALA A 51 10.39 -3.16 -4.10
C ALA A 51 9.02 -3.66 -3.62
N ALA A 52 8.11 -2.77 -3.23
CA ALA A 52 6.74 -3.15 -2.86
C ALA A 52 6.00 -3.79 -4.04
N SER A 53 6.08 -3.22 -5.25
CA SER A 53 5.39 -3.78 -6.43
C SER A 53 5.88 -5.17 -6.83
N GLU A 54 7.14 -5.50 -6.54
CA GLU A 54 7.75 -6.80 -6.85
C GLU A 54 7.53 -7.83 -5.73
N SER A 55 7.44 -7.38 -4.47
CA SER A 55 7.37 -8.25 -3.30
C SER A 55 5.96 -8.53 -2.79
N VAL A 56 5.00 -7.65 -3.08
CA VAL A 56 3.63 -7.78 -2.60
C VAL A 56 2.95 -8.99 -3.24
N VAL A 57 2.45 -9.87 -2.38
CA VAL A 57 1.71 -11.08 -2.73
C VAL A 57 0.42 -11.18 -1.91
N THR A 58 -0.58 -11.82 -2.49
CA THR A 58 -1.81 -12.17 -1.79
C THR A 58 -1.66 -13.55 -1.16
N CYS A 59 -1.88 -13.63 0.15
CA CYS A 59 -1.79 -14.87 0.90
C CYS A 59 -2.82 -15.89 0.42
N THR A 60 -2.37 -17.09 0.03
CA THR A 60 -3.24 -18.16 -0.49
C THR A 60 -4.14 -18.78 0.58
N ARG A 61 -3.87 -18.52 1.88
CA ARG A 61 -4.67 -19.04 2.99
C ARG A 61 -5.80 -18.11 3.45
N CYS A 62 -5.57 -16.81 3.41
CA CYS A 62 -6.47 -15.85 4.04
C CYS A 62 -6.82 -14.62 3.19
N GLY A 63 -6.26 -14.46 1.99
CA GLY A 63 -6.55 -13.30 1.15
C GLY A 63 -5.92 -11.98 1.61
N ASN A 64 -5.18 -11.95 2.72
CA ASN A 64 -4.42 -10.76 3.14
C ASN A 64 -3.27 -10.45 2.15
N VAL A 65 -2.90 -9.18 2.05
CA VAL A 65 -1.71 -8.73 1.33
C VAL A 65 -0.50 -8.69 2.28
N ASP A 66 0.60 -9.29 1.84
CA ASP A 66 1.87 -9.32 2.56
C ASP A 66 3.04 -9.44 1.56
N THR A 67 4.26 -9.57 2.08
CA THR A 67 5.48 -9.86 1.30
C THR A 67 5.88 -11.34 1.35
N SER A 68 5.02 -12.19 1.93
CA SER A 68 5.23 -13.62 2.04
C SER A 68 3.92 -14.40 1.96
N ASP A 69 3.99 -15.62 1.42
CA ASP A 69 2.87 -16.56 1.38
C ASP A 69 3.30 -17.90 2.02
N PRO A 70 2.64 -18.40 3.08
CA PRO A 70 1.57 -17.77 3.85
C PRO A 70 2.02 -16.48 4.56
N CYS A 71 1.12 -15.52 4.78
CA CYS A 71 1.46 -14.24 5.43
C CYS A 71 1.91 -14.39 6.89
N HIS A 72 2.49 -13.34 7.46
CA HIS A 72 2.98 -13.31 8.85
C HIS A 72 1.90 -13.65 9.88
N ILE A 73 0.64 -13.27 9.63
CA ILE A 73 -0.51 -13.59 10.48
C ILE A 73 -0.81 -15.08 10.45
N CYS A 74 -0.81 -15.71 9.28
CA CYS A 74 -1.09 -17.14 9.15
C CYS A 74 0.03 -18.02 9.72
N ARG A 75 1.28 -17.52 9.74
CA ARG A 75 2.45 -18.20 10.28
C ARG A 75 2.61 -18.02 11.79
N ASP A 76 1.90 -17.07 12.41
CA ASP A 76 2.02 -16.83 13.85
C ASP A 76 1.34 -17.95 14.66
N GLU A 77 2.18 -18.78 15.29
CA GLU A 77 1.74 -19.91 16.12
C GLU A 77 1.05 -19.48 17.42
N ARG A 78 1.20 -18.21 17.82
CA ARG A 78 0.54 -17.67 19.02
C ARG A 78 -0.95 -17.40 18.80
N ARG A 79 -1.42 -17.50 17.56
CA ARG A 79 -2.82 -17.24 17.21
C ARG A 79 -3.67 -18.50 17.32
N ASP A 80 -4.90 -18.31 17.78
CA ASP A 80 -5.89 -19.37 17.84
C ASP A 80 -6.30 -19.80 16.42
N GLY A 81 -5.99 -21.05 16.07
CA GLY A 81 -6.31 -21.64 14.78
C GLY A 81 -7.75 -22.14 14.66
N THR A 82 -8.51 -22.14 15.75
CA THR A 82 -9.90 -22.64 15.79
C THR A 82 -10.94 -21.57 15.48
N ILE A 83 -10.53 -20.29 15.50
CA ILE A 83 -11.42 -19.14 15.29
C ILE A 83 -10.89 -18.29 14.12
N ILE A 84 -11.80 -17.98 13.18
CA ILE A 84 -11.52 -17.15 12.01
C ILE A 84 -12.42 -15.91 12.05
N CYS A 85 -11.83 -14.73 11.94
CA CYS A 85 -12.52 -13.45 11.73
C CYS A 85 -12.59 -13.16 10.23
N LEU A 86 -13.81 -13.15 9.70
CA LEU A 86 -14.06 -12.72 8.31
C LEU A 86 -14.08 -11.19 8.26
N VAL A 87 -13.41 -10.64 7.25
CA VAL A 87 -13.37 -9.19 6.99
C VAL A 87 -13.64 -8.93 5.52
N GLU A 88 -14.23 -7.78 5.21
CA GLU A 88 -14.59 -7.43 3.84
C GLU A 88 -13.33 -7.13 3.03
N ASP A 89 -12.46 -6.26 3.56
CA ASP A 89 -11.23 -5.84 2.89
C ASP A 89 -9.97 -5.94 3.78
N ILE A 90 -8.83 -5.60 3.19
CA ILE A 90 -7.52 -5.62 3.86
C ILE A 90 -7.40 -4.47 4.88
N ALA A 91 -8.09 -3.35 4.65
CA ALA A 91 -8.03 -2.19 5.53
C ALA A 91 -8.68 -2.50 6.89
N ASP A 92 -9.79 -3.24 6.89
CA ASP A 92 -10.46 -3.77 8.09
C ASP A 92 -9.55 -4.70 8.88
N LEU A 93 -8.90 -5.63 8.18
CA LEU A 93 -7.91 -6.52 8.79
C LEU A 93 -6.83 -5.71 9.51
N TRP A 94 -6.22 -4.75 8.81
CA TRP A 94 -5.16 -3.92 9.38
C TRP A 94 -5.65 -3.04 10.53
N ALA A 95 -6.91 -2.60 10.50
CA ALA A 95 -7.50 -1.85 11.60
C ALA A 95 -7.63 -2.70 12.87
N LEU A 96 -8.15 -3.93 12.74
CA LEU A 96 -8.28 -4.86 13.87
C LEU A 96 -6.91 -5.29 14.43
N GLU A 97 -5.94 -5.52 13.56
CA GLU A 97 -4.56 -5.85 13.95
C GLU A 97 -3.89 -4.71 14.72
N ARG A 98 -3.99 -3.47 14.23
CA ARG A 98 -3.46 -2.29 14.93
C ARG A 98 -4.10 -2.12 16.32
N ALA A 99 -5.39 -2.43 16.45
CA ALA A 99 -6.10 -2.37 17.72
C ALA A 99 -5.78 -3.54 18.66
N ARG A 100 -5.09 -4.60 18.18
CA ARG A 100 -4.87 -5.87 18.90
C ARG A 100 -6.17 -6.46 19.46
N ALA A 101 -7.28 -6.21 18.77
CA ALA A 101 -8.62 -6.53 19.24
C ALA A 101 -8.96 -8.02 19.15
N PHE A 102 -8.20 -8.79 18.38
CA PHE A 102 -8.48 -10.18 18.08
C PHE A 102 -7.21 -11.01 18.02
N LYS A 103 -7.28 -12.26 18.48
CA LYS A 103 -6.13 -13.18 18.61
C LYS A 103 -6.24 -14.43 17.72
N GLY A 104 -7.32 -14.58 16.97
CA GLY A 104 -7.48 -15.67 16.01
C GLY A 104 -6.86 -15.35 14.65
N ARG A 105 -7.27 -16.11 13.64
CA ARG A 105 -6.86 -15.90 12.23
C ARG A 105 -7.90 -15.09 11.47
N TYR A 106 -7.49 -14.52 10.34
CA TYR A 106 -8.40 -13.74 9.48
C TYR A 106 -8.67 -14.47 8.17
N HIS A 107 -9.73 -14.06 7.50
CA HIS A 107 -9.95 -14.33 6.09
C HIS A 107 -10.59 -13.10 5.44
N VAL A 108 -9.94 -12.57 4.40
CA VAL A 108 -10.35 -11.40 3.64
C VAL A 108 -11.17 -11.85 2.45
N LEU A 109 -12.38 -11.31 2.30
CA LEU A 109 -13.30 -11.68 1.22
C LEU A 109 -12.94 -11.01 -0.12
N GLY A 110 -12.33 -9.82 -0.08
CA GLY A 110 -11.78 -9.15 -1.27
C GLY A 110 -12.59 -7.96 -1.78
N GLY A 111 -13.51 -7.42 -0.96
CA GLY A 111 -14.47 -6.40 -1.36
C GLY A 111 -15.57 -6.97 -2.27
N VAL A 112 -16.80 -6.46 -2.13
CA VAL A 112 -17.96 -6.83 -2.97
C VAL A 112 -18.01 -5.96 -4.22
#